data_AF-X1LPE7-F1
#
_entry.id   AF-X1LPE7-F1
#
_cell.length_a   1.000
_cell.length_b   1.000
_cell.length_c   1.000
_cell.angle_alpha   90.00
_cell.angle_beta   90.00
_cell.angle_gamma   90.00
#
_symmetry.space_group_name_H-M   'P 1'
#
loop_
_entity.id
_entity.type
_entity.pdbx_description
1 polymer ?
#
loop_
_entity_poly.entity_id
_entity_poly.type
_entity_poly.pdbx_seq_one_letter_code
_entity_poly.pdbx_strand_id
1 'polypeptide(L)'
;MDWTKGQYKVNFITGLIGNQKLHELSKITVESAESFYAQNKNPVKRYHTFRYKANTWKEQQRVIVKVEVNSMGTNIRYIVTDLEEFRTKQLYEIGYCARGNMELRIKDHKTYLKSDRTSCNRFEANQFRLFMHSAAYVLLHTLQKEVLKGTRFVNATIKTLQLKLLKTAAYVK
;
A
#
# COMPACT_ATOMS: atom_id res chain seq x y z
N MET A 1 -17.92 3.05 0.68
CA MET A 1 -17.63 4.29 1.44
C MET A 1 -18.59 5.32 0.90
N ASP A 2 -19.60 5.70 1.67
CA ASP A 2 -20.72 6.47 1.10
C ASP A 2 -20.39 7.96 0.88
N TRP A 3 -19.30 8.45 1.47
CA TRP A 3 -18.87 9.85 1.36
C TRP A 3 -18.33 10.23 -0.02
N THR A 4 -17.88 9.27 -0.84
CA THR A 4 -17.44 9.57 -2.22
C THR A 4 -18.62 9.79 -3.16
N LYS A 5 -19.82 9.37 -2.78
CA LYS A 5 -21.02 9.50 -3.61
C LYS A 5 -21.38 10.98 -3.80
N GLY A 6 -21.52 11.39 -5.07
CA GLY A 6 -21.84 12.77 -5.45
C GLY A 6 -20.63 13.72 -5.50
N GLN A 7 -19.43 13.22 -5.21
CA GLN A 7 -18.20 14.00 -5.33
C GLN A 7 -17.61 13.90 -6.74
N TYR A 8 -17.21 15.03 -7.32
CA TYR A 8 -16.62 15.05 -8.64
C TYR A 8 -15.17 14.53 -8.61
N LYS A 9 -14.87 13.50 -9.41
CA LYS A 9 -13.54 12.89 -9.55
C LYS A 9 -12.92 12.38 -8.24
N VAL A 10 -13.76 11.89 -7.32
CA VAL A 10 -13.30 11.24 -6.10
C VAL A 10 -13.73 9.78 -6.14
N ASN A 11 -12.75 8.89 -6.04
CA ASN A 11 -12.93 7.45 -5.95
C ASN A 11 -12.19 6.90 -4.74
N PHE A 12 -12.53 5.68 -4.30
CA PHE A 12 -11.85 5.04 -3.19
C PHE A 12 -11.50 3.57 -3.48
N ILE A 13 -10.46 3.12 -2.79
CA ILE A 13 -10.07 1.72 -2.69
C ILE A 13 -9.51 1.49 -1.29
N THR A 14 -10.07 0.54 -0.55
CA THR A 14 -9.62 0.27 0.83
C THR A 14 -9.73 -1.21 1.16
N GLY A 15 -8.95 -1.64 2.16
CA GLY A 15 -9.03 -2.98 2.71
C GLY A 15 -10.37 -3.20 3.39
N LEU A 16 -10.93 -4.40 3.23
CA LEU A 16 -12.14 -4.84 3.91
C LEU A 16 -11.81 -6.06 4.77
N ILE A 17 -12.27 -6.03 6.02
CA ILE A 17 -12.12 -7.17 6.93
C ILE A 17 -13.09 -8.27 6.49
N GLY A 18 -12.59 -9.51 6.44
CA GLY A 18 -13.40 -10.68 6.11
C GLY A 18 -14.49 -10.92 7.14
N ASN A 19 -15.67 -11.36 6.68
CA ASN A 19 -16.76 -11.83 7.52
C ASN A 19 -17.39 -13.06 6.88
N GLN A 20 -18.26 -13.75 7.63
CA GLN A 20 -18.90 -14.99 7.19
C GLN A 20 -19.55 -14.84 5.80
N LYS A 21 -20.24 -13.72 5.54
CA LYS A 21 -20.91 -13.51 4.25
C LYS A 21 -19.94 -13.35 3.09
N LEU A 22 -18.83 -12.65 3.30
CA LEU A 22 -17.77 -12.50 2.30
C LEU A 22 -17.08 -13.85 1.99
N HIS A 23 -16.91 -14.69 3.03
CA HIS A 23 -16.38 -16.04 2.85
C HIS A 23 -17.34 -16.93 2.05
N GLU A 24 -18.65 -16.86 2.30
CA GLU A 24 -19.65 -17.55 1.47
C GLU A 24 -19.58 -17.11 0.01
N LEU A 25 -19.53 -15.80 -0.25
CA LEU A 25 -19.48 -15.24 -1.61
C LEU A 25 -18.18 -15.58 -2.35
N SER A 26 -17.09 -15.83 -1.63
CA SER A 26 -15.79 -16.18 -2.22
C SER A 26 -15.50 -17.69 -2.23
N LYS A 27 -16.37 -18.52 -1.65
CA LYS A 27 -16.16 -19.96 -1.43
C LYS A 27 -15.68 -20.71 -2.67
N ILE A 28 -16.38 -20.53 -3.79
CA ILE A 28 -16.03 -21.17 -5.08
C ILE A 28 -14.62 -20.79 -5.54
N THR A 29 -14.23 -19.53 -5.35
CA THR A 29 -12.88 -19.06 -5.73
C THR A 29 -11.81 -19.66 -4.83
N VAL A 30 -12.11 -19.82 -3.55
CA VAL A 30 -11.22 -20.44 -2.56
C VAL A 30 -11.02 -21.91 -2.88
N GLU A 31 -12.11 -22.69 -2.97
CA GLU A 31 -12.07 -24.12 -3.27
C GLU A 31 -11.34 -24.41 -4.58
N SER A 32 -11.54 -23.57 -5.60
CA SER A 32 -10.88 -23.74 -6.88
C SER A 32 -9.38 -23.41 -6.82
N ALA A 33 -8.96 -22.45 -5.99
CA ALA A 33 -7.54 -22.16 -5.75
C ALA A 33 -6.86 -23.29 -4.95
N GLU A 34 -7.52 -23.79 -3.91
CA GLU A 34 -7.03 -24.89 -3.08
C GLU A 34 -6.91 -26.19 -3.88
N SER A 35 -7.93 -26.52 -4.69
CA SER A 35 -7.91 -27.68 -5.58
C SER A 35 -6.75 -27.63 -6.56
N PHE A 36 -6.50 -26.46 -7.16
CA PHE A 36 -5.36 -26.26 -8.06
C PHE A 36 -4.01 -26.46 -7.34
N TYR A 37 -3.87 -25.92 -6.14
CA TYR A 37 -2.66 -26.10 -5.34
C TYR A 37 -2.46 -27.56 -4.90
N ALA A 38 -3.54 -28.26 -4.54
CA ALA A 38 -3.49 -29.66 -4.14
C ALA A 38 -2.94 -30.56 -5.26
N GLN A 39 -3.34 -30.30 -6.51
CA GLN A 39 -2.90 -31.04 -7.70
C GLN A 39 -1.48 -30.68 -8.14
N ASN A 40 -1.16 -29.38 -8.21
CA ASN A 40 0.07 -28.92 -8.86
C ASN A 40 1.20 -28.57 -7.90
N LYS A 41 0.91 -28.36 -6.61
CA LYS A 41 1.82 -27.85 -5.56
C LYS A 41 2.50 -26.51 -5.89
N ASN A 42 2.02 -25.81 -6.92
CA ASN A 42 2.52 -24.50 -7.33
C ASN A 42 1.70 -23.37 -6.70
N PRO A 43 2.33 -22.35 -6.08
CA PRO A 43 1.61 -21.21 -5.51
C PRO A 43 0.67 -20.55 -6.52
N VAL A 44 -0.58 -20.29 -6.12
CA VAL A 44 -1.61 -19.76 -6.99
C VAL A 44 -2.26 -18.53 -6.38
N LYS A 45 -2.54 -17.53 -7.23
CA LYS A 45 -3.32 -16.34 -6.88
C LYS A 45 -4.54 -16.26 -7.77
N ARG A 46 -5.73 -16.18 -7.16
CA ARG A 46 -7.00 -15.99 -7.85
C ARG A 46 -7.69 -14.73 -7.37
N TYR A 47 -8.41 -14.10 -8.29
CA TYR A 47 -9.12 -12.86 -8.05
C TYR A 47 -10.57 -13.02 -8.48
N HIS A 48 -11.48 -12.56 -7.64
CA HIS A 48 -12.91 -12.55 -7.96
C HIS A 48 -13.54 -11.25 -7.46
N THR A 49 -14.65 -10.86 -8.06
CA THR A 49 -15.36 -9.62 -7.70
C THR A 49 -16.84 -9.89 -7.59
N PHE A 50 -17.47 -9.27 -6.61
CA PHE A 50 -18.89 -9.38 -6.36
C PHE A 50 -19.40 -8.10 -5.71
N ARG A 51 -20.72 -7.94 -5.70
CA ARG A 51 -21.39 -6.80 -5.09
C ARG A 51 -21.79 -7.13 -3.66
N TYR A 52 -21.43 -6.29 -2.70
CA TYR A 52 -21.72 -6.49 -1.29
C TYR A 52 -22.18 -5.19 -0.63
N LYS A 53 -23.16 -5.28 0.26
CA LYS A 53 -23.68 -4.17 1.06
C LYS A 53 -23.69 -4.60 2.51
N ALA A 54 -22.86 -3.96 3.34
CA ALA A 54 -23.00 -4.10 4.78
C ALA A 54 -24.24 -3.32 5.25
N ASN A 55 -24.85 -3.74 6.36
CA ASN A 55 -26.05 -3.08 6.90
C ASN A 55 -25.84 -1.59 7.19
N THR A 56 -24.61 -1.20 7.54
CA THR A 56 -24.25 0.19 7.83
C THR A 56 -24.01 1.04 6.59
N TRP A 57 -23.96 0.44 5.39
CA TRP A 57 -23.71 1.15 4.15
C TRP A 57 -25.03 1.57 3.52
N LYS A 58 -25.09 2.78 2.99
CA LYS A 58 -26.24 3.26 2.21
C LYS A 58 -26.34 2.51 0.89
N GLU A 59 -25.20 2.25 0.26
CA GLU A 59 -25.13 1.65 -1.08
C GLU A 59 -24.37 0.33 -1.12
N GLN A 60 -24.71 -0.48 -2.13
CA GLN A 60 -23.95 -1.68 -2.46
C GLN A 60 -22.65 -1.28 -3.16
N GLN A 61 -21.54 -1.86 -2.73
CA GLN A 61 -20.19 -1.53 -3.20
C GLN A 61 -19.57 -2.73 -3.93
N ARG A 62 -18.59 -2.46 -4.80
CA ARG A 62 -17.80 -3.52 -5.42
C ARG A 62 -16.78 -4.03 -4.41
N VAL A 63 -16.78 -5.34 -4.18
CA VAL A 63 -15.78 -6.03 -3.38
C VAL A 63 -14.95 -6.91 -4.30
N ILE A 64 -13.65 -6.91 -4.06
CA ILE A 64 -12.69 -7.76 -4.74
C ILE A 64 -12.03 -8.65 -3.69
N VAL A 65 -12.02 -9.95 -3.95
CA VAL A 65 -11.29 -10.93 -3.16
C VAL A 65 -10.02 -11.33 -3.89
N LYS A 66 -8.92 -11.39 -3.15
CA LYS A 66 -7.69 -12.09 -3.53
C LYS A 66 -7.59 -13.34 -2.69
N VAL A 67 -7.48 -14.49 -3.34
CA VAL A 67 -7.14 -15.77 -2.72
C VAL A 67 -5.75 -16.15 -3.16
N GLU A 68 -4.85 -16.36 -2.20
CA GLU A 68 -3.50 -16.85 -2.44
C GLU A 68 -3.30 -18.16 -1.67
N VAL A 69 -2.96 -19.24 -2.38
CA VAL A 69 -2.69 -20.55 -1.78
C VAL A 69 -1.25 -20.92 -2.06
N ASN A 70 -0.51 -21.26 -1.01
CA ASN A 70 0.88 -21.71 -1.09
C ASN A 70 1.16 -22.75 0.01
N SER A 71 2.44 -23.11 0.20
CA SER A 71 2.86 -24.09 1.21
C SER A 71 2.58 -23.70 2.66
N MET A 72 2.37 -22.42 2.94
CA MET A 72 2.00 -21.90 4.26
C MET A 72 0.47 -21.84 4.47
N GLY A 73 -0.33 -22.25 3.48
CA GLY A 73 -1.79 -22.30 3.54
C GLY A 73 -2.49 -21.26 2.66
N THR A 74 -3.78 -21.04 2.96
CA THR A 74 -4.68 -20.18 2.21
C THR A 74 -4.79 -18.78 2.83
N ASN A 75 -4.41 -17.75 2.08
CA ASN A 75 -4.53 -16.33 2.46
C ASN A 75 -5.63 -15.66 1.66
N ILE A 76 -6.69 -15.22 2.33
CA ILE A 76 -7.83 -14.53 1.73
C ILE A 76 -7.81 -13.07 2.16
N ARG A 77 -7.89 -12.14 1.19
CA ARG A 77 -7.96 -10.70 1.45
C ARG A 77 -9.08 -10.08 0.64
N TYR A 78 -9.80 -9.15 1.26
CA TYR A 78 -10.85 -8.39 0.60
C TYR A 78 -10.46 -6.92 0.50
N ILE A 79 -10.87 -6.30 -0.60
CA ILE A 79 -10.85 -4.85 -0.77
C ILE A 79 -12.22 -4.40 -1.25
N VAL A 80 -12.60 -3.17 -0.94
CA VAL A 80 -13.84 -2.52 -1.38
C VAL A 80 -13.51 -1.23 -2.12
N THR A 81 -14.23 -0.96 -3.20
CA THR A 81 -13.96 0.14 -4.12
C THR A 81 -15.23 0.57 -4.88
N ASP A 82 -15.24 1.80 -5.38
CA ASP A 82 -16.23 2.33 -6.33
C ASP A 82 -15.69 2.41 -7.77
N LEU A 83 -14.46 1.94 -8.00
CA LEU A 83 -13.82 1.89 -9.30
C LEU A 83 -14.32 0.68 -10.08
N GLU A 84 -15.18 0.89 -11.07
CA GLU A 84 -15.85 -0.17 -11.86
C GLU A 84 -15.13 -0.47 -13.16
N GLU A 85 -14.52 0.55 -13.76
CA GLU A 85 -13.88 0.55 -15.06
C GLU A 85 -12.59 -0.30 -15.10
N PHE A 86 -12.01 -0.62 -13.94
CA PHE A 86 -10.78 -1.39 -13.85
C PHE A 86 -11.01 -2.89 -13.69
N ARG A 87 -10.16 -3.68 -14.36
CA ARG A 87 -10.13 -5.15 -14.21
C ARG A 87 -9.72 -5.53 -12.79
N THR A 88 -10.40 -6.52 -12.21
CA THR A 88 -10.24 -6.96 -10.82
C THR A 88 -8.78 -7.19 -10.40
N LYS A 89 -8.04 -7.98 -11.19
CA LYS A 89 -6.62 -8.29 -10.90
C LYS A 89 -5.76 -7.02 -10.94
N GLN A 90 -5.92 -6.22 -11.99
CA GLN A 90 -5.15 -4.99 -12.17
C GLN A 90 -5.42 -3.98 -11.06
N LEU A 91 -6.68 -3.82 -10.66
CA LEU A 91 -7.08 -2.91 -9.60
C LEU A 91 -6.48 -3.33 -8.25
N TYR A 92 -6.44 -4.63 -7.96
CA TYR A 92 -5.78 -5.14 -6.76
C TYR A 92 -4.25 -4.95 -6.83
N GLU A 93 -3.60 -5.45 -7.88
CA GLU A 93 -2.14 -5.52 -7.97
C GLU A 93 -1.47 -4.16 -8.21
N ILE A 94 -2.10 -3.27 -8.98
CA ILE A 94 -1.52 -1.96 -9.32
C ILE A 94 -2.14 -0.87 -8.44
N GLY A 95 -3.47 -0.85 -8.31
CA GLY A 95 -4.17 0.17 -7.53
C GLY A 95 -3.97 -0.01 -6.02
N TYR A 96 -4.44 -1.13 -5.47
CA TYR A 96 -4.42 -1.35 -4.03
C TYR A 96 -3.01 -1.60 -3.47
N CYS A 97 -2.22 -2.48 -4.11
CA CYS A 97 -0.88 -2.80 -3.61
C CYS A 97 0.10 -1.62 -3.65
N ALA A 98 -0.12 -0.62 -4.52
CA ALA A 98 0.69 0.61 -4.51
C ALA A 98 0.62 1.35 -3.17
N ARG A 99 -0.42 1.11 -2.35
CA ARG A 99 -0.51 1.63 -0.98
C ARG A 99 0.63 1.16 -0.08
N GLY A 100 1.12 -0.07 -0.26
CA GLY A 100 2.29 -0.57 0.47
C GLY A 100 3.55 0.24 0.17
N ASN A 101 3.70 0.71 -1.08
CA ASN A 101 4.82 1.58 -1.43
C ASN A 101 4.73 2.96 -0.75
N MET A 102 3.53 3.45 -0.45
CA MET A 102 3.34 4.69 0.33
C MET A 102 3.71 4.48 1.79
N GLU A 103 3.33 3.35 2.41
CA GLU A 103 3.72 3.01 3.78
C GLU A 103 5.24 2.89 3.93
N LEU A 104 5.92 2.27 2.95
CA LEU A 104 7.38 2.21 2.92
C LEU A 104 8.01 3.61 2.83
N ARG A 105 7.43 4.52 2.04
CA ARG A 105 7.89 5.92 1.95
C ARG A 105 7.71 6.70 3.25
N ILE A 106 6.57 6.52 3.92
CA ILE A 106 6.33 7.10 5.25
C ILE A 106 7.34 6.56 6.26
N LYS A 107 7.64 5.26 6.20
CA LYS A 107 8.67 4.64 7.04
C LYS A 107 10.05 5.24 6.76
N ASP A 108 10.43 5.44 5.51
CA ASP A 108 11.70 6.06 5.15
C ASP A 108 11.81 7.49 5.71
N HIS A 109 10.74 8.28 5.60
CA HIS A 109 10.67 9.63 6.18
C HIS A 109 10.84 9.61 7.70
N LYS A 110 10.10 8.75 8.41
CA LYS A 110 10.19 8.64 9.87
C LYS A 110 11.55 8.11 10.31
N THR A 111 11.95 6.95 9.81
CA THR A 111 13.13 6.22 10.31
C THR A 111 14.44 6.86 9.88
N TYR A 112 14.58 7.29 8.62
CA TYR A 112 15.88 7.72 8.07
C TYR A 112 16.07 9.24 8.06
N LEU A 113 14.98 10.01 8.06
CA LEU A 113 15.06 11.45 8.28
C LEU A 113 14.74 11.84 9.72
N LYS A 114 14.34 10.88 10.58
CA LYS A 114 14.06 11.10 12.01
C LYS A 114 12.95 12.15 12.22
N SER A 115 11.98 12.17 11.31
CA SER A 115 10.88 13.15 11.31
C SER A 115 9.91 12.98 12.49
N ASP A 116 9.94 11.82 13.14
CA ASP A 116 9.19 11.48 14.35
C ASP A 116 9.81 12.02 15.64
N ARG A 117 11.03 12.58 15.60
CA ARG A 117 11.65 13.20 16.77
C ARG A 117 10.98 14.53 17.10
N THR A 118 10.19 14.58 18.15
CA THR A 118 9.57 15.80 18.70
C THR A 118 10.27 16.27 19.97
N SER A 119 11.49 16.79 19.85
CA SER A 119 12.34 17.16 21.00
C SER A 119 12.16 18.60 21.49
N CYS A 120 11.32 19.41 20.84
CA CYS A 120 11.07 20.78 21.28
C CYS A 120 9.90 20.82 22.28
N ASN A 121 9.94 21.75 23.23
CA ASN A 121 8.86 21.93 24.21
C ASN A 121 7.59 22.55 23.60
N ARG A 122 7.73 23.26 22.48
CA ARG A 122 6.61 23.92 21.78
C ARG A 122 6.10 23.08 20.62
N PHE A 123 4.78 23.02 20.48
CA PHE A 123 4.12 22.30 19.38
C PHE A 123 4.51 22.88 18.01
N GLU A 124 4.51 24.21 17.87
CA GLU A 124 4.81 24.88 16.60
C GLU A 124 6.26 24.63 16.15
N ALA A 125 7.19 24.54 17.11
CA ALA A 125 8.58 24.20 16.82
C ALA A 125 8.71 22.76 16.29
N ASN A 126 7.97 21.80 16.85
CA ASN A 126 7.94 20.43 16.35
C ASN A 126 7.25 20.33 14.99
N GLN A 127 6.18 21.10 14.75
CA GLN A 127 5.52 21.20 13.45
C GLN A 127 6.48 21.72 12.38
N PHE A 128 7.21 22.80 12.66
CA PHE A 128 8.22 23.34 11.74
C PHE A 128 9.34 22.33 11.46
N ARG A 129 9.81 21.61 12.48
CA ARG A 129 10.80 20.54 12.29
C ARG A 129 10.28 19.42 11.39
N LEU A 130 9.05 18.98 11.59
CA LEU A 130 8.41 18.00 10.72
C LEU A 130 8.32 18.50 9.27
N PHE A 131 8.01 19.78 9.07
CA PHE A 131 7.98 20.42 7.76
C PHE A 131 9.37 20.38 7.10
N MET A 132 10.44 20.74 7.81
CA MET A 132 11.82 20.68 7.30
C MET A 132 12.25 19.25 6.93
N HIS A 133 11.91 18.25 7.74
CA HIS A 133 12.17 16.85 7.40
C HIS A 133 11.38 16.40 6.16
N SER A 134 10.15 16.91 5.98
CA SER A 134 9.33 16.62 4.80
C SER A 134 9.89 17.28 3.54
N ALA A 135 10.38 18.51 3.62
CA ALA A 135 11.07 19.18 2.52
C ALA A 135 12.35 18.41 2.12
N ALA A 136 13.18 18.00 3.09
CA ALA A 136 14.36 17.18 2.84
C ALA A 136 14.00 15.84 2.17
N TYR A 137 12.89 15.22 2.56
CA TYR A 137 12.39 14.00 1.92
C TYR A 137 12.03 14.20 0.45
N VAL A 138 11.30 15.27 0.14
CA VAL A 138 10.94 15.59 -1.26
C VAL A 138 12.21 15.74 -2.09
N LEU A 139 13.23 16.45 -1.60
CA LEU A 139 14.50 16.60 -2.30
C LEU A 139 15.20 15.26 -2.56
N LEU A 140 15.28 14.38 -1.55
CA LEU A 140 15.93 13.08 -1.70
C LEU A 140 15.13 12.11 -2.58
N HIS A 141 13.81 12.16 -2.51
CA HIS A 141 12.94 11.38 -3.38
C HIS A 141 13.08 11.85 -4.85
N THR A 142 13.12 13.16 -5.09
CA THR A 142 13.35 13.73 -6.43
C THR A 142 14.74 13.39 -6.96
N LEU A 143 15.79 13.52 -6.13
CA LEU A 143 17.15 13.07 -6.47
C LEU A 143 17.14 11.60 -6.91
N GLN A 144 16.46 10.74 -6.15
CA GLN A 144 16.35 9.33 -6.47
C GLN A 144 15.64 9.05 -7.79
N LYS A 145 14.48 9.68 -8.03
CA LYS A 145 13.59 9.32 -9.14
C LYS A 145 13.95 9.99 -10.46
N GLU A 146 14.45 11.22 -10.40
CA GLU A 146 14.75 12.00 -11.60
C GLU A 146 16.25 11.96 -11.93
N VAL A 147 17.12 12.21 -10.95
CA VAL A 147 18.56 12.38 -11.20
C VAL A 147 19.30 11.04 -11.25
N LEU A 148 18.98 10.12 -10.33
CA LEU A 148 19.63 8.81 -10.23
C LEU A 148 18.97 7.74 -11.12
N LYS A 149 18.09 8.15 -12.03
CA LYS A 149 17.43 7.27 -13.00
C LYS A 149 18.48 6.54 -13.85
N GLY A 150 18.31 5.24 -14.05
CA GLY A 150 19.27 4.40 -14.78
C GLY A 150 20.48 3.94 -13.97
N THR A 151 20.63 4.40 -12.72
CA THR A 151 21.67 3.89 -11.80
C THR A 151 21.10 2.83 -10.86
N ARG A 152 22.00 2.11 -10.16
CA ARG A 152 21.61 1.18 -9.08
C ARG A 152 20.88 1.86 -7.90
N PHE A 153 20.88 3.19 -7.82
CA PHE A 153 20.32 3.95 -6.70
C PHE A 153 18.87 4.42 -6.89
N VAL A 154 18.29 4.24 -8.09
CA VAL A 154 16.92 4.67 -8.43
C VAL A 154 15.83 4.10 -7.51
N ASN A 155 16.09 2.94 -6.90
CA ASN A 155 15.20 2.28 -5.94
C ASN A 155 15.88 1.97 -4.60
N ALA A 156 17.00 2.63 -4.29
CA ALA A 156 17.68 2.44 -3.02
C ALA A 156 16.86 3.01 -1.84
N THR A 157 17.15 2.61 -0.61
CA THR A 157 16.52 3.26 0.55
C THR A 157 17.10 4.65 0.77
N ILE A 158 16.35 5.56 1.41
CA ILE A 158 16.89 6.88 1.80
C ILE A 158 18.16 6.74 2.64
N LYS A 159 18.24 5.73 3.52
CA LYS A 159 19.45 5.40 4.28
C LYS A 159 20.65 5.12 3.37
N THR A 160 20.46 4.33 2.31
CA THR A 160 21.53 4.02 1.35
C THR A 160 22.00 5.28 0.64
N LEU A 161 21.08 6.16 0.22
CA LEU A 161 21.42 7.44 -0.41
C LEU A 161 22.22 8.32 0.56
N GLN A 162 21.77 8.44 1.81
CA GLN A 162 22.51 9.15 2.85
C GLN A 162 23.92 8.58 3.01
N LEU A 163 24.08 7.27 3.21
CA LEU A 163 25.39 6.66 3.48
C LEU A 163 26.36 6.67 2.28
N LYS A 164 25.84 6.68 1.05
CA LYS A 164 26.67 6.51 -0.15
C LYS A 164 26.85 7.77 -0.97
N LEU A 165 25.94 8.75 -0.87
CA LEU A 165 25.96 9.97 -1.67
C LEU A 165 26.07 11.23 -0.82
N LEU A 166 25.54 11.23 0.41
CA LEU A 166 25.59 12.39 1.29
C LEU A 166 26.68 12.20 2.33
N LYS A 167 27.74 12.99 2.24
CA LYS A 167 28.78 12.97 3.27
C LYS A 167 28.23 13.60 4.55
N THR A 168 27.77 12.78 5.49
CA THR A 168 27.19 13.27 6.77
C THR A 168 28.25 13.54 7.84
N ALA A 169 29.51 13.16 7.61
CA ALA A 169 30.64 13.49 8.47
C ALA A 169 31.96 13.41 7.69
N ALA A 170 32.91 14.26 8.04
CA ALA A 170 34.33 14.06 7.78
C ALA A 170 35.02 13.87 9.14
N TYR A 171 35.82 12.82 9.29
CA TYR A 171 36.73 12.73 10.43
C TYR A 171 37.82 13.78 10.22
N VAL A 172 37.79 14.84 11.02
CA VAL A 172 38.88 15.81 11.10
C VAL A 172 39.83 15.26 12.15
N LYS A 173 41.06 15.01 11.74
CA LYS A 173 42.14 14.57 12.62
C LYS A 173 42.78 15.79 13.27
#